data_AF-A0A242LMS0-F1
#
_entry.id   AF-A0A242LMS0-F1
#
_cell.length_a   1.000
_cell.length_b   1.000
_cell.length_c   1.000
_cell.angle_alpha   90.00
_cell.angle_beta   90.00
_cell.angle_gamma   90.00
#
_symmetry.space_group_name_H-M   'P 1'
#
loop_
_entity.id
_entity.type
_entity.pdbx_description
1 polymer ?
#
loop_
_entity_poly.entity_id
_entity_poly.type
_entity_poly.pdbx_seq_one_letter_code
_entity_poly.pdbx_strand_id
1 'polypeptide(L)'
;MKKFILGLVICCSIGFGASVVYADEVVSEVNSGMDMTLGEIEDVLMAYLKEQGLDYSLHSKELSDYLYDQLTSSSDQELTKLDEYDNILAYAAEYIYLETLPEEDGKISTIEESYDMTLADVKEIVDEENLESAQTASEQENSGPRISPRGVWSNNHVSNYARTFGTRPNPAYNNYDGRGGDCTNFASQALRAGGAKDGITGYPGYIDWSSKRTSQGLKDSAAWINADAFRQYWQVKGRSVRRYSNRNDVNKNAQLGDILNYANKKTGRSWHNAVVTDKLNGNIYISQHSTNRTNWNWNSISLSLNDNYVYIIRAI
;
A
#
# COMPACT_ATOMS: atom_id res chain seq x y z
N MET A 1 -25.09 18.94 11.10
CA MET A 1 -25.81 17.69 11.45
C MET A 1 -24.88 16.82 12.29
N LYS A 2 -25.45 16.03 13.20
CA LYS A 2 -24.82 15.53 14.44
C LYS A 2 -23.60 14.61 14.20
N LYS A 3 -22.46 14.95 14.81
CA LYS A 3 -21.29 14.07 15.00
C LYS A 3 -21.65 12.98 16.03
N PHE A 4 -21.49 11.71 15.67
CA PHE A 4 -21.55 10.59 16.62
C PHE A 4 -20.13 10.26 17.04
N ILE A 5 -19.75 10.67 18.26
CA ILE A 5 -18.52 10.23 18.94
C ILE A 5 -18.91 9.00 19.76
N LEU A 6 -18.35 7.85 19.44
CA LEU A 6 -18.48 6.64 20.25
C LEU A 6 -17.47 6.72 21.40
N GLY A 7 -17.91 7.25 22.53
CA GLY A 7 -17.10 7.30 23.75
C GLY A 7 -16.97 5.92 24.38
N LEU A 8 -15.76 5.37 24.41
CA LEU A 8 -15.43 4.21 25.23
C LEU A 8 -15.06 4.67 26.63
N VAL A 9 -15.78 4.18 27.64
CA VAL A 9 -15.53 4.45 29.06
C VAL A 9 -14.31 3.65 29.52
N ILE A 10 -13.18 4.33 29.74
CA ILE A 10 -12.00 3.73 30.39
C ILE A 10 -12.15 3.91 31.91
N CYS A 11 -12.34 2.80 32.61
CA CYS A 11 -12.38 2.75 34.07
C CYS A 11 -10.96 2.94 34.64
N CYS A 12 -10.74 4.06 35.31
CA CYS A 12 -9.52 4.33 36.08
C CYS A 12 -9.35 3.32 37.22
N SER A 13 -8.16 2.75 37.35
CA SER A 13 -7.65 2.28 38.63
C SER A 13 -6.18 2.71 38.80
N ILE A 14 -5.91 3.23 39.99
CA ILE A 14 -4.75 4.03 40.41
C ILE A 14 -3.59 3.11 40.82
N GLY A 15 -2.33 3.50 40.56
CA GLY A 15 -1.20 2.98 41.35
C GLY A 15 0.23 3.25 40.85
N PHE A 16 0.86 4.27 41.44
CA PHE A 16 2.31 4.42 41.74
C PHE A 16 3.36 4.58 40.62
N GLY A 17 3.76 5.84 40.39
CA GLY A 17 5.07 6.38 40.79
C GLY A 17 6.34 5.96 40.04
N ALA A 18 6.78 6.81 39.10
CA ALA A 18 8.18 7.24 38.94
C ALA A 18 8.21 8.44 37.97
N SER A 19 8.57 9.63 38.46
CA SER A 19 8.78 10.81 37.63
C SER A 19 10.11 10.70 36.91
N VAL A 20 10.06 10.41 35.60
CA VAL A 20 11.20 10.60 34.70
C VAL A 20 11.10 12.01 34.14
N VAL A 21 12.04 12.87 34.51
CA VAL A 21 12.23 14.18 33.89
C VAL A 21 12.85 13.91 32.51
N TYR A 22 12.07 14.07 31.44
CA TYR A 22 12.64 14.19 30.10
C TYR A 22 13.13 15.62 29.92
N ALA A 23 14.39 15.75 29.53
CA ALA A 23 14.94 17.02 29.08
C ALA A 23 14.20 17.42 27.80
N ASP A 24 13.60 18.61 27.80
CA ASP A 24 13.04 19.22 26.59
C ASP A 24 14.19 19.52 25.62
N GLU A 25 14.38 18.63 24.65
CA GLU A 25 15.11 18.97 23.44
C GLU A 25 14.20 19.91 22.64
N VAL A 26 14.62 21.16 22.48
CA VAL A 26 13.97 22.11 21.58
C VAL A 26 14.17 21.60 20.15
N VAL A 27 13.27 20.74 19.70
CA VAL A 27 13.14 20.40 18.29
C VAL A 27 12.58 21.64 17.62
N SER A 28 13.42 22.34 16.85
CA SER A 28 12.94 23.36 15.92
C SER A 28 11.87 22.72 15.04
N GLU A 29 10.63 23.20 15.13
CA GLU A 29 9.52 22.79 14.27
C GLU A 29 9.90 23.07 12.82
N VAL A 30 10.52 22.07 12.16
CA VAL A 30 10.46 21.98 10.71
C VAL A 30 8.99 21.75 10.43
N ASN A 31 8.34 22.75 9.82
CA ASN A 31 6.95 22.64 9.40
C ASN A 31 6.85 21.43 8.47
N SER A 32 6.42 20.30 9.03
CA SER A 32 6.39 19.01 8.34
C SER A 32 5.34 18.99 7.22
N GLY A 33 4.57 20.06 7.03
CA GLY A 33 3.47 20.16 6.08
C GLY A 33 2.35 19.15 6.36
N MET A 34 2.28 18.60 7.58
CA MET A 34 1.28 17.61 7.96
C MET A 34 -0.12 18.22 8.11
N ASP A 35 -0.20 19.53 8.36
CA ASP A 35 -1.46 20.27 8.53
C ASP A 35 -2.09 20.69 7.18
N MET A 36 -1.38 20.53 6.06
CA MET A 36 -1.95 20.80 4.73
C MET A 36 -3.05 19.79 4.42
N THR A 37 -4.16 20.28 3.86
CA THR A 37 -5.25 19.41 3.40
C THR A 37 -4.91 18.75 2.07
N LEU A 38 -5.55 17.62 1.79
CA LEU A 38 -5.45 16.96 0.48
C LEU A 38 -5.88 17.92 -0.63
N GLY A 39 -6.89 18.76 -0.39
CA GLY A 39 -7.35 19.78 -1.31
C GLY A 39 -6.35 20.89 -1.59
N GLU A 40 -5.66 21.39 -0.56
CA GLU A 40 -4.58 22.39 -0.74
C GLU A 40 -3.42 21.82 -1.56
N ILE A 41 -3.06 20.55 -1.32
CA ILE A 41 -2.00 19.87 -2.07
C ILE A 41 -2.44 19.62 -3.51
N GLU A 42 -3.69 19.20 -3.72
CA GLU A 42 -4.30 19.04 -5.03
C GLU A 42 -4.26 20.34 -5.83
N ASP A 43 -4.69 21.45 -5.23
CA ASP A 43 -4.67 22.76 -5.90
C ASP A 43 -3.26 23.16 -6.34
N VAL A 44 -2.25 22.95 -5.49
CA VAL A 44 -0.83 23.18 -5.83
C VAL A 44 -0.41 22.31 -7.02
N LEU A 45 -0.68 21.01 -6.97
CA LEU A 45 -0.34 20.07 -8.03
C LEU A 45 -1.04 20.44 -9.35
N MET A 46 -2.34 20.69 -9.32
CA MET A 46 -3.13 20.99 -10.52
C MET A 46 -2.75 22.33 -11.13
N ALA A 47 -2.42 23.33 -10.31
CA ALA A 47 -1.86 24.60 -10.78
C ALA A 47 -0.51 24.40 -11.47
N TYR A 48 0.39 23.62 -10.86
CA TYR A 48 1.68 23.28 -11.46
C TYR A 48 1.52 22.57 -12.80
N LEU A 49 0.70 21.52 -12.87
CA LEU A 49 0.47 20.75 -14.09
C LEU A 49 -0.03 21.65 -15.22
N LYS A 50 -0.98 22.54 -14.91
CA LYS A 50 -1.50 23.54 -15.86
C LYS A 50 -0.41 24.51 -16.34
N GLU A 51 0.48 24.97 -15.47
CA GLU A 51 1.61 25.83 -15.84
C GLU A 51 2.59 25.12 -16.79
N GLN A 52 2.81 23.81 -16.59
CA GLN A 52 3.60 22.97 -17.49
C GLN A 52 2.85 22.61 -18.80
N GLY A 53 1.62 23.06 -18.98
CA GLY A 53 0.80 22.75 -20.15
C GLY A 53 0.25 21.32 -20.16
N LEU A 54 0.20 20.66 -18.99
CA LEU A 54 -0.37 19.33 -18.80
C LEU A 54 -1.83 19.48 -18.34
N ASP A 55 -2.77 19.20 -19.26
CA ASP A 55 -4.21 19.31 -19.02
C ASP A 55 -4.78 17.97 -18.51
N TYR A 56 -4.37 17.58 -17.31
CA TYR A 56 -4.87 16.37 -16.66
C TYR A 56 -6.11 16.68 -15.82
N SER A 57 -6.98 15.68 -15.63
CA SER A 57 -8.14 15.78 -14.75
C SER A 57 -8.06 14.76 -13.63
N LEU A 58 -8.81 14.99 -12.54
CA LEU A 58 -9.09 13.93 -11.57
C LEU A 58 -9.71 12.71 -12.27
N HIS A 59 -9.47 11.54 -11.72
CA HIS A 59 -9.79 10.21 -12.25
C HIS A 59 -9.24 9.90 -13.65
N SER A 60 -8.37 10.73 -14.21
CA SER A 60 -7.74 10.45 -15.50
C SER A 60 -6.61 9.43 -15.35
N LYS A 61 -6.44 8.61 -16.39
CA LYS A 61 -5.31 7.69 -16.48
C LYS A 61 -3.99 8.48 -16.50
N GLU A 62 -3.98 9.62 -17.19
CA GLU A 62 -2.83 10.51 -17.32
C GLU A 62 -2.35 11.02 -15.96
N LEU A 63 -3.27 11.49 -15.10
CA LEU A 63 -2.92 11.91 -13.74
C LEU A 63 -2.43 10.73 -12.90
N SER A 64 -3.14 9.59 -12.96
CA SER A 64 -2.75 8.39 -12.21
C SER A 64 -1.34 7.91 -12.59
N ASP A 65 -1.05 7.80 -13.89
CA ASP A 65 0.26 7.40 -14.40
C ASP A 65 1.34 8.41 -13.97
N TYR A 66 1.06 9.70 -14.08
CA TYR A 66 1.97 10.77 -13.65
C TYR A 66 2.33 10.61 -12.16
N LEU A 67 1.33 10.42 -11.29
CA LEU A 67 1.52 10.25 -9.85
C LEU A 67 2.31 8.97 -9.51
N TYR A 68 2.04 7.86 -10.20
CA TYR A 68 2.83 6.62 -10.07
C TYR A 68 4.29 6.82 -10.46
N ASP A 69 4.56 7.56 -11.53
CA ASP A 69 5.92 7.83 -12.00
C ASP A 69 6.68 8.75 -11.03
N GLN A 70 5.99 9.72 -10.39
CA GLN A 70 6.56 10.51 -9.30
C GLN A 70 6.92 9.63 -8.10
N LEU A 71 5.99 8.81 -7.61
CA LEU A 71 6.22 7.90 -6.48
C LEU A 71 7.37 6.91 -6.72
N THR A 72 7.50 6.44 -7.96
CA THR A 72 8.46 5.39 -8.31
C THR A 72 9.84 5.94 -8.66
N SER A 73 9.92 7.11 -9.28
CA SER A 73 11.15 7.57 -9.94
C SER A 73 11.40 9.07 -9.90
N SER A 74 10.54 9.86 -9.26
CA SER A 74 10.61 11.32 -9.27
C SER A 74 10.78 11.86 -10.70
N SER A 75 9.94 11.39 -11.62
CA SER A 75 10.14 11.55 -13.06
C SER A 75 10.09 13.01 -13.52
N ASP A 76 9.40 13.89 -12.80
CA ASP A 76 9.38 15.33 -13.07
C ASP A 76 10.34 16.06 -12.13
N GLN A 77 11.49 16.45 -12.67
CA GLN A 77 12.55 17.13 -11.92
C GLN A 77 12.21 18.59 -11.59
N GLU A 78 11.28 19.24 -12.31
CA GLU A 78 10.84 20.59 -11.96
C GLU A 78 9.86 20.53 -10.78
N LEU A 79 8.96 19.55 -10.77
CA LEU A 79 8.06 19.31 -9.64
C LEU A 79 8.84 19.05 -8.34
N THR A 80 9.98 18.35 -8.41
CA THR A 80 10.83 18.06 -7.23
C THR A 80 11.40 19.30 -6.53
N LYS A 81 11.32 20.48 -7.17
CA LYS A 81 11.82 21.75 -6.64
C LYS A 81 10.78 22.50 -5.81
N LEU A 82 9.52 22.07 -5.82
CA LEU A 82 8.48 22.66 -4.99
C LEU A 82 8.71 22.30 -3.53
N ASP A 83 8.48 23.26 -2.63
CA ASP A 83 8.58 23.04 -1.18
C ASP A 83 7.56 21.98 -0.71
N GLU A 84 6.44 21.84 -1.43
CA GLU A 84 5.38 20.89 -1.18
C GLU A 84 5.60 19.50 -1.79
N TYR A 85 6.75 19.23 -2.46
CA TYR A 85 6.94 17.99 -3.20
C TYR A 85 6.70 16.71 -2.37
N ASP A 86 7.20 16.68 -1.13
CA ASP A 86 6.98 15.56 -0.21
C ASP A 86 5.49 15.38 0.15
N ASN A 87 4.73 16.49 0.19
CA ASN A 87 3.29 16.50 0.44
C ASN A 87 2.55 15.97 -0.80
N ILE A 88 3.00 16.34 -2.00
CA ILE A 88 2.48 15.83 -3.26
C ILE A 88 2.71 14.32 -3.37
N LEU A 89 3.87 13.79 -2.94
CA LEU A 89 4.10 12.35 -2.89
C LEU A 89 3.18 11.64 -1.88
N ALA A 90 2.85 12.29 -0.76
CA ALA A 90 1.90 11.74 0.20
C ALA A 90 0.46 11.75 -0.36
N TYR A 91 0.04 12.85 -0.99
CA TYR A 91 -1.22 12.95 -1.73
C TYR A 91 -1.30 11.91 -2.84
N ALA A 92 -0.23 11.71 -3.62
CA ALA A 92 -0.18 10.72 -4.70
C ALA A 92 -0.49 9.30 -4.19
N ALA A 93 0.08 8.92 -3.04
CA ALA A 93 -0.17 7.61 -2.43
C ALA A 93 -1.62 7.47 -1.96
N GLU A 94 -2.21 8.54 -1.40
CA GLU A 94 -3.61 8.53 -0.97
C GLU A 94 -4.58 8.52 -2.15
N TYR A 95 -4.33 9.34 -3.17
CA TYR A 95 -5.08 9.37 -4.42
C TYR A 95 -5.15 7.96 -5.04
N ILE A 96 -4.00 7.30 -5.22
CA ILE A 96 -3.94 5.93 -5.76
C ILE A 96 -4.67 4.93 -4.85
N TYR A 97 -4.59 5.10 -3.53
CA TYR A 97 -5.34 4.24 -2.61
C TYR A 97 -6.85 4.39 -2.84
N LEU A 98 -7.38 5.61 -2.88
CA LEU A 98 -8.82 5.86 -3.05
C LEU A 98 -9.32 5.39 -4.42
N GLU A 99 -8.58 5.66 -5.50
CA GLU A 99 -8.94 5.23 -6.87
C GLU A 99 -9.02 3.70 -7.05
N THR A 100 -8.35 2.95 -6.17
CA THR A 100 -8.27 1.48 -6.29
C THR A 100 -9.16 0.73 -5.33
N LEU A 101 -9.91 1.43 -4.48
CA LEU A 101 -10.94 0.81 -3.66
C LEU A 101 -12.09 0.33 -4.55
N PRO A 102 -12.58 -0.91 -4.38
CA PRO A 102 -13.74 -1.37 -5.12
C PRO A 102 -14.97 -0.58 -4.70
N GLU A 103 -15.86 -0.30 -5.64
CA GLU A 103 -17.18 0.27 -5.36
C GLU A 103 -17.98 -0.70 -4.46
N GLU A 104 -18.28 -0.31 -3.21
CA GLU A 104 -19.18 -1.05 -2.33
C GLU A 104 -20.29 -0.17 -1.75
N ASP A 105 -21.54 -0.63 -1.89
CA ASP A 105 -22.74 -0.21 -1.15
C ASP A 105 -22.89 1.31 -0.89
N GLY A 106 -22.54 2.15 -1.88
CA GLY A 106 -22.78 3.59 -1.85
C GLY A 106 -21.89 4.38 -0.87
N LYS A 107 -20.79 3.79 -0.39
CA LYS A 107 -19.72 4.49 0.33
C LYS A 107 -18.46 4.44 -0.51
N ILE A 108 -18.20 5.49 -1.27
CA ILE A 108 -16.92 5.66 -1.95
C ILE A 108 -16.23 6.79 -1.21
N SER A 109 -15.18 6.48 -0.46
CA SER A 109 -14.23 7.50 -0.05
C SER A 109 -13.51 7.95 -1.33
N THR A 110 -13.97 9.03 -1.95
CA THR A 110 -13.29 9.63 -3.10
C THR A 110 -12.28 10.67 -2.63
N ILE A 111 -11.38 11.08 -3.52
CA ILE A 111 -10.45 12.17 -3.20
C ILE A 111 -11.19 13.47 -2.88
N GLU A 112 -12.32 13.73 -3.54
CA GLU A 112 -13.15 14.91 -3.30
C GLU A 112 -13.88 14.87 -1.95
N GLU A 113 -14.35 13.69 -1.52
CA GLU A 113 -14.94 13.55 -0.17
C GLU A 113 -13.89 13.70 0.94
N SER A 114 -12.62 13.47 0.62
CA SER A 114 -11.47 13.63 1.52
C SER A 114 -10.75 14.98 1.37
N TYR A 115 -11.28 15.93 0.60
CA TYR A 115 -10.62 17.20 0.28
C TYR A 115 -10.16 18.01 1.51
N ASP A 116 -10.99 18.05 2.56
CA ASP A 116 -10.71 18.79 3.80
C ASP A 116 -9.80 18.03 4.78
N MET A 117 -9.47 16.76 4.50
CA MET A 117 -8.61 15.97 5.39
C MET A 117 -7.16 16.43 5.27
N THR A 118 -6.49 16.57 6.41
CA THR A 118 -5.06 16.86 6.46
C THR A 118 -4.23 15.60 6.25
N LEU A 119 -2.95 15.75 5.89
CA LEU A 119 -2.02 14.63 5.89
C LEU A 119 -1.86 14.00 7.29
N ALA A 120 -2.06 14.78 8.37
CA ALA A 120 -2.13 14.26 9.73
C ALA A 120 -3.33 13.35 9.95
N ASP A 121 -4.52 13.74 9.47
CA ASP A 121 -5.73 12.90 9.55
C ASP A 121 -5.54 11.59 8.77
N VAL A 122 -4.98 11.66 7.55
CA VAL A 122 -4.67 10.47 6.75
C VAL A 122 -3.70 9.56 7.49
N LYS A 123 -2.65 10.12 8.08
CA LYS A 123 -1.67 9.36 8.86
C LYS A 123 -2.32 8.69 10.07
N GLU A 124 -3.19 9.39 10.80
CA GLU A 124 -3.89 8.85 11.96
C GLU A 124 -4.74 7.63 11.55
N ILE A 125 -5.53 7.75 10.48
CA ILE A 125 -6.32 6.65 9.92
C ILE A 125 -5.44 5.44 9.58
N VAL A 126 -4.34 5.66 8.86
CA VAL A 126 -3.41 4.58 8.48
C VAL A 126 -2.80 3.91 9.70
N ASP A 127 -2.42 4.68 10.72
CA ASP A 127 -1.84 4.14 11.95
C ASP A 127 -2.88 3.32 12.74
N GLU A 128 -4.14 3.75 12.79
CA GLU A 128 -5.25 3.01 13.39
C GLU A 128 -5.50 1.67 12.65
N GLU A 129 -5.61 1.70 11.32
CA GLU A 129 -5.79 0.49 10.49
C GLU A 129 -4.64 -0.52 10.68
N ASN A 130 -3.40 -0.02 10.76
CA ASN A 130 -2.21 -0.84 11.00
C ASN A 130 -2.20 -1.44 12.42
N LEU A 131 -2.60 -0.67 13.44
CA LEU A 131 -2.70 -1.15 14.81
C LEU A 131 -3.74 -2.27 14.91
N GLU A 132 -4.90 -2.09 14.30
CA GLU A 132 -6.01 -3.02 14.38
C GLU A 132 -5.75 -4.33 13.62
N SER A 133 -5.14 -4.25 12.43
CA SER A 133 -4.70 -5.45 11.71
C SER A 133 -3.61 -6.22 12.48
N ALA A 134 -2.71 -5.53 13.18
CA ALA A 134 -1.71 -6.18 14.05
C ALA A 134 -2.34 -6.83 15.29
N GLN A 135 -3.32 -6.19 15.92
CA GLN A 135 -4.09 -6.78 17.03
C GLN A 135 -4.84 -8.03 16.58
N THR A 136 -5.54 -7.95 15.45
CA THR A 136 -6.27 -9.08 14.85
C THR A 136 -5.33 -10.24 14.51
N ALA A 137 -4.12 -9.96 14.00
CA ALA A 137 -3.10 -10.98 13.76
C ALA A 137 -2.72 -11.73 15.04
N SER A 138 -2.43 -10.98 16.11
CA SER A 138 -2.08 -11.52 17.44
C SER A 138 -3.20 -12.39 18.03
N GLU A 139 -4.45 -11.94 17.94
CA GLU A 139 -5.62 -12.71 18.41
C GLU A 139 -5.79 -14.02 17.63
N GLN A 140 -5.60 -13.99 16.31
CA GLN A 140 -5.67 -15.21 15.48
C GLN A 140 -4.51 -16.18 15.73
N GLU A 141 -3.34 -15.70 16.17
CA GLU A 141 -2.24 -16.59 16.59
C GLU A 141 -2.53 -17.25 17.95
N ASN A 142 -3.14 -16.49 18.88
CA ASN A 142 -3.47 -16.98 20.22
C ASN A 142 -4.67 -17.95 20.26
N SER A 143 -5.53 -17.95 19.24
CA SER A 143 -6.70 -18.85 19.14
C SER A 143 -6.39 -20.29 18.70
N GLY A 144 -5.11 -20.64 18.55
CA GLY A 144 -4.64 -21.99 18.28
C GLY A 144 -4.10 -22.19 16.86
N PRO A 145 -3.51 -23.36 16.55
CA PRO A 145 -2.83 -23.57 15.28
C PRO A 145 -3.80 -23.45 14.10
N ARG A 146 -3.50 -22.54 13.18
CA ARG A 146 -4.21 -22.41 11.90
C ARG A 146 -4.10 -23.74 11.15
N ILE A 147 -5.21 -24.48 11.08
CA ILE A 147 -5.32 -25.67 10.23
C ILE A 147 -5.39 -25.15 8.79
N SER A 148 -4.23 -24.91 8.19
CA SER A 148 -4.15 -24.74 6.74
C SER A 148 -4.35 -26.12 6.11
N PRO A 149 -5.38 -26.33 5.28
CA PRO A 149 -5.37 -27.46 4.37
C PRO A 149 -4.09 -27.30 3.57
N ARG A 150 -3.16 -28.26 3.64
CA ARG A 150 -1.90 -28.22 2.90
C ARG A 150 -2.20 -28.22 1.40
N GLY A 151 -2.54 -27.06 0.84
CA GLY A 151 -2.22 -26.74 -0.52
C GLY A 151 -0.70 -26.82 -0.64
N VAL A 152 -0.21 -27.38 -1.75
CA VAL A 152 1.22 -27.40 -2.03
C VAL A 152 1.63 -25.96 -2.37
N TRP A 153 1.91 -25.16 -1.35
CA TRP A 153 2.47 -23.83 -1.52
C TRP A 153 3.83 -23.92 -2.22
N SER A 154 4.09 -23.05 -3.20
CA SER A 154 5.33 -23.05 -3.96
C SER A 154 5.75 -21.63 -4.35
N ASN A 155 6.82 -21.14 -3.71
CA ASN A 155 7.48 -19.88 -4.09
C ASN A 155 7.94 -19.88 -5.57
N ASN A 156 8.31 -21.05 -6.09
CA ASN A 156 8.68 -21.20 -7.51
C ASN A 156 7.48 -20.97 -8.43
N HIS A 157 6.27 -21.39 -8.04
CA HIS A 157 5.07 -21.11 -8.84
C HIS A 157 4.71 -19.62 -8.81
N VAL A 158 4.86 -18.95 -7.66
CA VAL A 158 4.72 -17.48 -7.55
C VAL A 158 5.67 -16.78 -8.52
N SER A 159 6.96 -17.13 -8.46
CA SER A 159 7.98 -16.54 -9.33
C SER A 159 7.74 -16.83 -10.81
N ASN A 160 7.45 -18.08 -11.17
CA ASN A 160 7.19 -18.49 -12.56
C ASN A 160 5.98 -17.78 -13.14
N TYR A 161 4.90 -17.63 -12.34
CA TYR A 161 3.74 -16.86 -12.75
C TYR A 161 4.13 -15.41 -13.04
N ALA A 162 4.80 -14.76 -12.09
CA ALA A 162 5.18 -13.36 -12.20
C ALA A 162 6.18 -13.10 -13.34
N ARG A 163 7.05 -14.06 -13.67
CA ARG A 163 7.91 -13.97 -14.86
C ARG A 163 7.14 -14.15 -16.17
N THR A 164 6.09 -14.98 -16.18
CA THR A 164 5.29 -15.27 -17.39
C THR A 164 4.38 -14.11 -17.77
N PHE A 165 3.82 -13.44 -16.77
CA PHE A 165 2.82 -12.37 -16.94
C PHE A 165 3.35 -10.97 -16.63
N GLY A 166 4.62 -10.78 -16.23
CA GLY A 166 5.11 -9.46 -15.79
C GLY A 166 5.14 -8.34 -16.85
N THR A 167 4.79 -8.61 -18.11
CA THR A 167 4.56 -7.58 -19.14
C THR A 167 3.25 -7.75 -19.90
N ARG A 168 2.39 -8.68 -19.48
CA ARG A 168 1.12 -8.95 -20.14
C ARG A 168 0.06 -9.40 -19.14
N PRO A 169 -1.16 -8.85 -19.20
CA PRO A 169 -2.23 -9.29 -18.31
C PRO A 169 -2.57 -10.76 -18.55
N ASN A 170 -2.92 -11.47 -17.49
CA ASN A 170 -3.49 -12.81 -17.60
C ASN A 170 -4.99 -12.70 -17.93
N PRO A 171 -5.45 -13.21 -19.09
CA PRO A 171 -6.86 -13.09 -19.50
C PRO A 171 -7.84 -13.86 -18.60
N ALA A 172 -7.35 -14.67 -17.66
CA ALA A 172 -8.19 -15.34 -16.66
C ALA A 172 -8.66 -14.41 -15.53
N TYR A 173 -8.14 -13.18 -15.45
CA TYR A 173 -8.43 -12.20 -14.40
C TYR A 173 -8.87 -10.87 -15.01
N ASN A 174 -9.48 -10.00 -14.20
CA ASN A 174 -9.73 -8.62 -14.58
C ASN A 174 -8.40 -7.90 -14.84
N ASN A 175 -8.40 -7.01 -15.83
CA ASN A 175 -7.27 -6.13 -16.12
C ASN A 175 -7.57 -4.74 -15.55
N TYR A 176 -6.68 -4.24 -14.71
CA TYR A 176 -6.80 -2.95 -14.05
C TYR A 176 -5.83 -1.90 -14.61
N ASP A 177 -5.16 -2.20 -15.72
CA ASP A 177 -4.27 -1.27 -16.39
C ASP A 177 -4.97 0.07 -16.68
N GLY A 178 -4.31 1.17 -16.30
CA GLY A 178 -4.81 2.53 -16.47
C GLY A 178 -5.90 3.01 -15.52
N ARG A 179 -6.32 2.19 -14.54
CA ARG A 179 -7.30 2.58 -13.49
C ARG A 179 -6.71 2.53 -12.07
N GLY A 180 -5.42 2.18 -11.96
CA GLY A 180 -4.81 1.80 -10.70
C GLY A 180 -5.13 0.36 -10.28
N GLY A 181 -4.34 -0.19 -9.34
CA GLY A 181 -4.63 -1.48 -8.70
C GLY A 181 -4.08 -2.72 -9.42
N ASP A 182 -3.60 -2.55 -10.65
CA ASP A 182 -3.07 -3.67 -11.43
C ASP A 182 -1.78 -4.28 -10.83
N CYS A 183 -0.95 -3.48 -10.15
CA CYS A 183 0.21 -3.97 -9.40
C CYS A 183 -0.19 -5.00 -8.32
N THR A 184 -1.25 -4.72 -7.56
CA THR A 184 -1.77 -5.60 -6.51
C THR A 184 -2.52 -6.78 -7.09
N ASN A 185 -3.36 -6.55 -8.11
CA ASN A 185 -4.04 -7.63 -8.84
C ASN A 185 -3.01 -8.66 -9.37
N PHE A 186 -1.94 -8.20 -10.01
CA PHE A 186 -0.85 -9.04 -10.48
C PHE A 186 -0.16 -9.82 -9.34
N ALA A 187 0.17 -9.15 -8.23
CA ALA A 187 0.76 -9.80 -7.06
C ALA A 187 -0.18 -10.86 -6.46
N SER A 188 -1.47 -10.55 -6.34
CA SER A 188 -2.51 -11.49 -5.87
C SER A 188 -2.60 -12.72 -6.76
N GLN A 189 -2.60 -12.54 -8.08
CA GLN A 189 -2.59 -13.65 -9.02
C GLN A 189 -1.34 -14.53 -8.87
N ALA A 190 -0.16 -13.93 -8.67
CA ALA A 190 1.08 -14.66 -8.44
C ALA A 190 1.02 -15.50 -7.15
N LEU A 191 0.53 -14.93 -6.04
CA LEU A 191 0.33 -15.68 -4.79
C LEU A 191 -0.70 -16.80 -4.95
N ARG A 192 -1.80 -16.57 -5.68
CA ARG A 192 -2.79 -17.61 -5.99
C ARG A 192 -2.18 -18.75 -6.81
N ALA A 193 -1.35 -18.45 -7.81
CA ALA A 193 -0.59 -19.46 -8.56
C ALA A 193 0.41 -20.22 -7.68
N GLY A 194 0.94 -19.54 -6.64
CA GLY A 194 1.71 -20.13 -5.55
C GLY A 194 0.95 -21.13 -4.68
N GLY A 195 -0.38 -21.12 -4.74
CA GLY A 195 -1.25 -22.01 -3.95
C GLY A 195 -2.01 -21.31 -2.83
N ALA A 196 -1.89 -20.00 -2.66
CA ALA A 196 -2.72 -19.23 -1.74
C ALA A 196 -4.21 -19.40 -2.09
N LYS A 197 -5.04 -19.54 -1.06
CA LYS A 197 -6.49 -19.68 -1.19
C LYS A 197 -7.17 -18.40 -0.73
N ASP A 198 -8.33 -18.15 -1.30
CA ASP A 198 -9.22 -17.08 -0.85
C ASP A 198 -9.41 -17.19 0.66
N GLY A 199 -9.30 -16.05 1.34
CA GLY A 199 -9.34 -16.02 2.79
C GLY A 199 -10.14 -14.83 3.29
N ILE A 200 -10.80 -15.07 4.41
CA ILE A 200 -11.50 -14.06 5.16
C ILE A 200 -10.72 -13.74 6.44
N THR A 201 -10.81 -12.50 6.89
CA THR A 201 -10.18 -12.08 8.15
C THR A 201 -11.17 -12.04 9.31
N GLY A 202 -12.46 -11.85 9.03
CA GLY A 202 -13.51 -11.65 10.05
C GLY A 202 -13.57 -10.23 10.62
N TYR A 203 -12.68 -9.34 10.16
CA TYR A 203 -12.69 -7.89 10.32
C TYR A 203 -13.71 -7.29 9.31
N PRO A 204 -14.18 -6.02 9.34
CA PRO A 204 -15.08 -5.50 8.30
C PRO A 204 -14.60 -5.93 6.92
N GLY A 205 -15.52 -6.48 6.12
CA GLY A 205 -15.23 -7.38 4.98
C GLY A 205 -14.31 -6.83 3.88
N TYR A 206 -13.93 -5.56 3.99
CA TYR A 206 -13.02 -4.85 3.11
C TYR A 206 -11.62 -5.47 3.04
N ILE A 207 -11.08 -6.06 4.12
CA ILE A 207 -9.74 -6.67 4.07
C ILE A 207 -9.74 -8.13 3.62
N ASP A 208 -10.86 -8.73 3.23
CA ASP A 208 -10.87 -10.09 2.68
C ASP A 208 -10.05 -10.15 1.37
N TRP A 209 -9.37 -11.27 1.12
CA TRP A 209 -8.57 -11.47 -0.10
C TRP A 209 -9.21 -12.53 -0.98
N SER A 210 -9.83 -12.09 -2.08
CA SER A 210 -10.44 -13.00 -3.06
C SER A 210 -10.69 -12.36 -4.41
N SER A 211 -10.73 -13.21 -5.42
CA SER A 211 -11.21 -12.92 -6.78
C SER A 211 -12.14 -14.06 -7.17
N LYS A 212 -13.45 -13.79 -7.22
CA LYS A 212 -14.51 -14.80 -7.32
C LYS A 212 -15.39 -14.55 -8.54
N ARG A 213 -15.77 -15.63 -9.23
CA ARG A 213 -16.72 -15.54 -10.34
C ARG A 213 -18.15 -15.40 -9.81
N THR A 214 -18.85 -14.38 -10.28
CA THR A 214 -20.25 -14.06 -10.04
C THR A 214 -21.03 -14.15 -11.35
N SER A 215 -22.35 -13.89 -11.30
CA SER A 215 -23.17 -13.75 -12.51
C SER A 215 -22.80 -12.54 -13.38
N GLN A 216 -22.12 -11.54 -12.80
CA GLN A 216 -21.73 -10.29 -13.47
C GLN A 216 -20.28 -10.29 -13.96
N GLY A 217 -19.49 -11.33 -13.66
CA GLY A 217 -18.07 -11.40 -14.02
C GLY A 217 -17.20 -11.83 -12.84
N LEU A 218 -15.92 -11.48 -12.86
CA LEU A 218 -15.08 -11.62 -11.67
C LEU A 218 -15.31 -10.42 -10.75
N LYS A 219 -15.61 -10.69 -9.48
CA LYS A 219 -15.61 -9.70 -8.40
C LYS A 219 -14.35 -9.90 -7.58
N ASP A 220 -13.53 -8.87 -7.54
CA ASP A 220 -12.28 -8.82 -6.78
C ASP A 220 -12.51 -8.00 -5.49
N SER A 221 -11.98 -8.46 -4.37
CA SER A 221 -12.07 -7.75 -3.09
C SER A 221 -11.03 -6.63 -2.99
N ALA A 222 -11.16 -5.70 -2.02
CA ALA A 222 -10.21 -4.61 -1.89
C ALA A 222 -8.78 -5.12 -1.67
N ALA A 223 -8.57 -6.10 -0.79
CA ALA A 223 -7.23 -6.67 -0.61
C ALA A 223 -6.69 -7.41 -1.85
N TRP A 224 -7.53 -7.75 -2.84
CA TRP A 224 -7.07 -8.33 -4.11
C TRP A 224 -6.44 -7.28 -5.05
N ILE A 225 -6.90 -6.01 -4.99
CA ILE A 225 -6.57 -4.95 -5.97
C ILE A 225 -5.98 -3.67 -5.38
N ASN A 226 -6.16 -3.40 -4.09
CA ASN A 226 -5.67 -2.20 -3.42
C ASN A 226 -4.42 -2.51 -2.58
N ALA A 227 -3.37 -1.71 -2.73
CA ALA A 227 -2.06 -2.01 -2.17
C ALA A 227 -2.00 -1.97 -0.63
N ASP A 228 -2.81 -1.12 0.01
CA ASP A 228 -2.88 -0.99 1.46
C ASP A 228 -3.76 -2.09 2.06
N ALA A 229 -4.96 -2.32 1.51
CA ALA A 229 -5.81 -3.43 1.91
C ALA A 229 -5.11 -4.79 1.74
N PHE A 230 -4.28 -4.95 0.69
CA PHE A 230 -3.43 -6.13 0.51
C PHE A 230 -2.45 -6.30 1.67
N ARG A 231 -1.74 -5.23 2.06
CA ARG A 231 -0.81 -5.26 3.19
C ARG A 231 -1.54 -5.63 4.49
N GLN A 232 -2.69 -5.01 4.76
CA GLN A 232 -3.50 -5.29 5.95
C GLN A 232 -3.97 -6.75 6.00
N TYR A 233 -4.47 -7.31 4.88
CA TYR A 233 -4.83 -8.72 4.81
C TYR A 233 -3.65 -9.64 5.17
N TRP A 234 -2.49 -9.41 4.55
CA TRP A 234 -1.32 -10.25 4.81
C TRP A 234 -0.65 -9.97 6.16
N GLN A 235 -0.88 -8.81 6.78
CA GLN A 235 -0.52 -8.56 8.17
C GLN A 235 -1.27 -9.52 9.10
N VAL A 236 -2.54 -9.79 8.80
CA VAL A 236 -3.40 -10.72 9.55
C VAL A 236 -3.11 -12.17 9.17
N LYS A 237 -3.12 -12.50 7.86
CA LYS A 237 -3.12 -13.88 7.36
C LYS A 237 -1.76 -14.41 6.94
N GLY A 238 -0.82 -13.51 6.65
CA GLY A 238 0.51 -13.85 6.17
C GLY A 238 1.38 -14.49 7.25
N ARG A 239 2.42 -15.18 6.80
CA ARG A 239 3.46 -15.72 7.68
C ARG A 239 4.32 -14.62 8.31
N SER A 240 4.60 -13.55 7.57
CA SER A 240 5.28 -12.38 8.13
C SER A 240 5.13 -11.15 7.25
N VAL A 241 4.94 -9.99 7.86
CA VAL A 241 5.05 -8.68 7.23
C VAL A 241 6.08 -7.86 8.01
N ARG A 242 7.12 -7.37 7.34
CA ARG A 242 8.22 -6.65 8.00
C ARG A 242 8.62 -5.41 7.22
N ARG A 243 8.70 -4.28 7.92
CA ARG A 243 9.08 -2.98 7.39
C ARG A 243 10.60 -2.82 7.33
N TYR A 244 11.09 -2.24 6.24
CA TYR A 244 12.49 -1.86 6.03
C TYR A 244 12.59 -0.45 5.44
N SER A 245 13.72 0.21 5.66
CA SER A 245 14.00 1.58 5.22
C SER A 245 15.28 1.73 4.39
N ASN A 246 15.97 0.63 4.09
CA ASN A 246 17.19 0.65 3.27
C ASN A 246 17.29 -0.58 2.36
N ARG A 247 17.99 -0.43 1.22
CA ARG A 247 18.11 -1.46 0.19
C ARG A 247 18.87 -2.69 0.67
N ASN A 248 19.88 -2.52 1.51
CA ASN A 248 20.72 -3.62 1.97
C ASN A 248 19.90 -4.62 2.79
N ASP A 249 19.07 -4.14 3.71
CA ASP A 249 18.21 -5.00 4.51
C ASP A 249 17.10 -5.65 3.68
N VAL A 250 16.52 -4.93 2.72
CA VAL A 250 15.54 -5.53 1.80
C VAL A 250 16.19 -6.65 0.99
N ASN A 251 17.33 -6.40 0.34
CA ASN A 251 18.07 -7.42 -0.41
C ASN A 251 18.47 -8.63 0.46
N LYS A 252 18.87 -8.38 1.71
CA LYS A 252 19.25 -9.43 2.66
C LYS A 252 18.06 -10.31 3.03
N ASN A 253 16.91 -9.71 3.36
CA ASN A 253 15.78 -10.41 3.99
C ASN A 253 14.71 -10.92 3.01
N ALA A 254 14.62 -10.32 1.81
CA ALA A 254 13.68 -10.77 0.79
C ALA A 254 14.12 -12.12 0.20
N GLN A 255 13.12 -12.94 -0.10
CA GLN A 255 13.24 -14.28 -0.64
C GLN A 255 12.37 -14.42 -1.88
N LEU A 256 12.68 -15.43 -2.71
CA LEU A 256 11.89 -15.77 -3.88
C LEU A 256 10.40 -15.96 -3.50
N GLY A 257 9.50 -15.31 -4.23
CA GLY A 257 8.06 -15.37 -4.01
C GLY A 257 7.51 -14.42 -2.95
N ASP A 258 8.36 -13.70 -2.22
CA ASP A 258 7.90 -12.60 -1.35
C ASP A 258 7.35 -11.44 -2.19
N ILE A 259 6.48 -10.65 -1.59
CA ILE A 259 5.99 -9.39 -2.16
C ILE A 259 6.73 -8.24 -1.49
N LEU A 260 7.23 -7.30 -2.30
CA LEU A 260 7.67 -6.00 -1.85
C LEU A 260 6.51 -5.03 -1.99
N ASN A 261 6.04 -4.50 -0.87
CA ASN A 261 4.97 -3.53 -0.81
C ASN A 261 5.57 -2.16 -0.43
N TYR A 262 5.31 -1.14 -1.24
CA TYR A 262 5.86 0.20 -1.05
C TYR A 262 4.82 1.09 -0.38
N ALA A 263 5.27 1.84 0.61
CA ALA A 263 4.42 2.76 1.37
C ALA A 263 5.11 4.10 1.56
N ASN A 264 4.37 5.19 1.36
CA ASN A 264 4.85 6.53 1.62
C ASN A 264 5.15 6.68 3.11
N LYS A 265 6.32 7.20 3.49
CA LYS A 265 6.72 7.30 4.91
C LYS A 265 5.96 8.36 5.68
N LYS A 266 5.48 9.40 5.00
CA LYS A 266 4.82 10.54 5.61
C LYS A 266 3.48 10.13 6.21
N THR A 267 2.66 9.40 5.45
CA THR A 267 1.35 8.90 5.91
C THR A 267 1.36 7.42 6.30
N GLY A 268 2.30 6.63 5.79
CA GLY A 268 2.32 5.17 5.94
C GLY A 268 1.47 4.43 4.91
N ARG A 269 0.75 5.14 4.03
CA ARG A 269 -0.15 4.55 3.03
C ARG A 269 0.63 3.75 2.00
N SER A 270 0.23 2.50 1.77
CA SER A 270 0.78 1.66 0.69
C SER A 270 0.20 2.04 -0.66
N TRP A 271 1.06 2.10 -1.67
CA TRP A 271 0.69 2.50 -3.02
C TRP A 271 1.11 1.50 -4.11
N HIS A 272 1.97 0.51 -3.80
CA HIS A 272 2.44 -0.43 -4.82
C HIS A 272 2.85 -1.81 -4.30
N ASN A 273 2.78 -2.80 -5.19
CA ASN A 273 3.22 -4.16 -4.96
C ASN A 273 4.10 -4.68 -6.11
N ALA A 274 5.18 -5.37 -5.76
CA ALA A 274 6.06 -6.06 -6.69
C ALA A 274 6.41 -7.47 -6.18
N VAL A 275 6.53 -8.44 -7.09
CA VAL A 275 6.84 -9.84 -6.74
C VAL A 275 8.34 -10.09 -6.86
N VAL A 276 8.99 -10.63 -5.82
CA VAL A 276 10.39 -11.06 -5.90
C VAL A 276 10.48 -12.33 -6.74
N THR A 277 11.09 -12.23 -7.91
CA THR A 277 11.18 -13.30 -8.90
C THR A 277 12.57 -13.91 -9.02
N ASP A 278 13.62 -13.32 -8.46
CA ASP A 278 14.93 -13.96 -8.34
C ASP A 278 15.75 -13.40 -7.16
N LYS A 279 16.79 -14.14 -6.79
CA LYS A 279 17.86 -13.66 -5.93
C LYS A 279 19.21 -14.19 -6.41
N LEU A 280 20.05 -13.29 -6.93
CA LEU A 280 21.35 -13.62 -7.49
C LEU A 280 22.43 -12.73 -6.91
N ASN A 281 23.49 -13.34 -6.38
CA ASN A 281 24.66 -12.63 -5.81
C ASN A 281 24.29 -11.54 -4.78
N GLY A 282 23.28 -11.82 -3.95
CA GLY A 282 22.80 -10.88 -2.92
C GLY A 282 21.85 -9.80 -3.42
N ASN A 283 21.63 -9.67 -4.73
CA ASN A 283 20.63 -8.77 -5.31
C ASN A 283 19.31 -9.51 -5.54
N ILE A 284 18.19 -8.83 -5.31
CA ILE A 284 16.86 -9.33 -5.66
C ILE A 284 16.39 -8.78 -6.99
N TYR A 285 15.60 -9.59 -7.69
CA TYR A 285 14.96 -9.23 -8.94
C TYR A 285 13.45 -9.31 -8.75
N ILE A 286 12.73 -8.39 -9.39
CA ILE A 286 11.28 -8.29 -9.26
C ILE A 286 10.56 -8.33 -10.61
N SER A 287 9.31 -8.76 -10.57
CA SER A 287 8.32 -8.47 -11.61
C SER A 287 7.17 -7.67 -11.02
N GLN A 288 6.59 -6.74 -11.79
CA GLN A 288 5.48 -5.90 -11.35
C GLN A 288 4.66 -5.42 -12.55
N HIS A 289 3.44 -4.97 -12.28
CA HIS A 289 2.63 -4.11 -13.17
C HIS A 289 2.67 -2.65 -12.69
N SER A 290 1.97 -1.73 -13.36
CA SER A 290 2.05 -0.27 -13.14
C SER A 290 3.50 0.24 -13.27
N THR A 291 3.92 0.41 -14.53
CA THR A 291 5.29 0.30 -15.05
C THR A 291 5.80 -1.15 -15.09
N ASN A 292 5.35 -1.88 -16.12
CA ASN A 292 5.58 -3.31 -16.28
C ASN A 292 7.08 -3.69 -16.26
N ARG A 293 7.42 -4.70 -15.46
CA ARG A 293 8.78 -5.25 -15.36
C ARG A 293 8.72 -6.77 -15.24
N THR A 294 9.67 -7.43 -15.88
CA THR A 294 9.87 -8.88 -15.73
C THR A 294 11.29 -9.18 -15.32
N ASN A 295 11.46 -9.67 -14.10
CA ASN A 295 12.75 -10.07 -13.53
C ASN A 295 13.82 -8.96 -13.62
N TRP A 296 13.45 -7.74 -13.26
CA TRP A 296 14.34 -6.58 -13.24
C TRP A 296 15.10 -6.50 -11.91
N ASN A 297 16.36 -6.08 -11.95
CA ASN A 297 17.14 -5.84 -10.75
C ASN A 297 16.48 -4.73 -9.91
N TRP A 298 16.05 -5.05 -8.70
CA TRP A 298 15.34 -4.08 -7.86
C TRP A 298 16.23 -2.87 -7.48
N ASN A 299 17.54 -3.07 -7.40
CA ASN A 299 18.50 -2.01 -7.11
C ASN A 299 18.65 -0.98 -8.23
N SER A 300 18.19 -1.26 -9.45
CA SER A 300 18.20 -0.29 -10.56
C SER A 300 16.89 0.49 -10.69
N ILE A 301 15.91 0.25 -9.83
CA ILE A 301 14.66 1.01 -9.81
C ILE A 301 14.89 2.28 -8.98
N SER A 302 14.54 3.45 -9.50
CA SER A 302 14.76 4.75 -8.87
C SER A 302 13.87 5.06 -7.65
N LEU A 303 13.31 4.04 -7.01
CA LEU A 303 12.52 4.20 -5.78
C LEU A 303 13.38 4.84 -4.68
N SER A 304 12.96 6.02 -4.23
CA SER A 304 13.56 6.71 -3.08
C SER A 304 13.11 6.05 -1.77
N LEU A 305 14.08 5.53 -1.02
CA LEU A 305 13.84 5.01 0.34
C LEU A 305 13.97 6.09 1.42
N ASN A 306 14.19 7.36 1.04
CA ASN A 306 14.00 8.47 1.96
C ASN A 306 12.50 8.68 2.18
N ASP A 307 11.71 8.56 1.11
CA ASP A 307 10.28 8.88 1.09
C ASP A 307 9.41 7.64 1.24
N ASN A 308 9.98 6.44 1.06
CA ASN A 308 9.24 5.19 1.11
C ASN A 308 9.78 4.19 2.14
N TYR A 309 8.87 3.50 2.83
CA TYR A 309 9.12 2.21 3.44
C TYR A 309 8.92 1.09 2.42
N VAL A 310 9.65 -0.01 2.62
CA VAL A 310 9.42 -1.27 1.90
C VAL A 310 9.02 -2.33 2.91
N TYR A 311 7.82 -2.86 2.78
CA TYR A 311 7.38 -4.03 3.51
C TYR A 311 7.71 -5.28 2.70
N ILE A 312 8.40 -6.24 3.32
CA ILE A 312 8.50 -7.60 2.78
C ILE A 312 7.34 -8.38 3.37
N ILE A 313 6.44 -8.80 2.48
CA ILE A 313 5.28 -9.63 2.79
C ILE A 313 5.59 -11.07 2.37
N ARG A 314 5.55 -11.99 3.34
CA ARG A 314 5.64 -13.43 3.13
C ARG A 314 4.29 -14.06 3.44
N ALA A 315 3.62 -14.54 2.40
CA ALA A 315 2.25 -15.03 2.48
C ALA A 315 2.10 -16.32 3.31
N ILE A 316 2.86 -17.38 2.98
CA ILE A 316 2.74 -18.72 3.60
C ILE A 316 4.11 -19.25 4.03
#